data_AF-A0A182M4B4-F1
#
_entry.id   AF-A0A182M4B4-F1
#
_cell.length_a   1.000
_cell.length_b   1.000
_cell.length_c   1.000
_cell.angle_alpha   90.00
_cell.angle_beta   90.00
_cell.angle_gamma   90.00
#
_symmetry.space_group_name_H-M   'P 1'
#
loop_
_entity.id
_entity.type
_entity.pdbx_description
1 polymer ?
#
loop_
_entity_poly.entity_id
_entity_poly.type
_entity_poly.pdbx_seq_one_letter_code
_entity_poly.pdbx_strand_id
1 'polypeptide(L)'
;MAPKVGPRIDNRAPLMFVENVLKTSKLVRDVERQWTIVRENKELMKRINQIYRTKGYLNVDYNYRVHQSLNSAARGRKTRAIEYQNRALLSRLLRRKATVDSNLPRERKIHHLQPRMALDFWERTDRRLCQLTIDLCPGVSFDEITLGRGKLFRIYDGTLAVIRAGYVRSDEDLRDTYDRLHHVERGTFVKQVVDGREYFLITLRTIGTLVDGKLLGRVVPGSMEKLDLINSYGSKYGRCRETIYFDRTKA
;
A
#
# COMPACT_ATOMS: atom_id res chain seq x y z
N MET A 1 48.28 55.80 -53.87
CA MET A 1 47.03 55.04 -54.15
C MET A 1 46.37 54.71 -52.82
N ALA A 2 45.16 55.20 -52.57
CA ALA A 2 44.43 54.93 -51.33
C ALA A 2 43.77 53.54 -51.38
N PRO A 3 43.73 52.78 -50.28
CA PRO A 3 43.14 51.44 -50.27
C PRO A 3 41.61 51.52 -50.38
N LYS A 4 41.03 50.70 -51.26
CA LYS A 4 39.57 50.49 -51.36
C LYS A 4 39.06 49.78 -50.12
N VAL A 5 38.29 50.47 -49.30
CA VAL A 5 37.58 49.90 -48.14
C VAL A 5 36.32 49.19 -48.66
N GLY A 6 36.24 47.86 -48.49
CA GLY A 6 35.04 47.07 -48.81
C GLY A 6 33.86 47.40 -47.89
N PRO A 7 32.64 46.93 -48.23
CA PRO A 7 31.42 47.28 -47.49
C PRO A 7 31.53 46.81 -46.03
N ARG A 8 31.53 47.77 -45.10
CA ARG A 8 31.50 47.51 -43.65
C ARG A 8 30.05 47.36 -43.22
N ILE A 9 29.69 46.15 -42.78
CA ILE A 9 28.40 45.90 -42.12
C ILE A 9 28.49 46.47 -40.71
N ASP A 10 27.58 47.40 -40.39
CA ASP A 10 27.48 47.95 -39.05
C ASP A 10 26.80 46.92 -38.12
N ASN A 11 27.57 46.37 -37.18
CA ASN A 11 27.09 45.42 -36.17
C ASN A 11 26.64 46.10 -34.88
N ARG A 12 26.54 47.43 -34.85
CA ARG A 12 26.10 48.16 -33.67
C ARG A 12 24.60 47.98 -33.48
N ALA A 13 24.21 47.62 -32.26
CA ALA A 13 22.81 47.53 -31.91
C ALA A 13 22.12 48.89 -32.14
N PRO A 14 20.94 48.92 -32.77
CA PRO A 14 20.22 50.17 -32.97
C PRO A 14 19.88 50.80 -31.62
N LEU A 15 20.05 52.12 -31.53
CA LEU A 15 19.65 52.91 -30.37
C LEU A 15 18.12 52.87 -30.25
N MET A 16 17.62 51.97 -29.41
CA MET A 16 16.20 51.84 -29.13
C MET A 16 15.82 52.71 -27.92
N PHE A 17 15.03 53.75 -28.15
CA PHE A 17 14.44 54.53 -27.07
C PHE A 17 13.37 53.70 -26.36
N VAL A 18 13.33 53.77 -25.02
CA VAL A 18 12.43 52.96 -24.17
C VAL A 18 10.95 53.12 -24.57
N GLU A 19 10.59 54.32 -25.05
CA GLU A 19 9.26 54.67 -25.57
C GLU A 19 8.83 53.83 -26.78
N ASN A 20 9.79 53.35 -27.60
CA ASN A 20 9.52 52.52 -28.78
C ASN A 20 9.36 51.04 -28.44
N VAL A 21 9.83 50.60 -27.26
CA VAL A 21 9.86 49.18 -26.86
C VAL A 21 8.75 48.86 -25.85
N LEU A 22 8.48 49.78 -24.92
CA LEU A 22 7.47 49.61 -23.88
C LEU A 22 6.25 50.47 -24.20
N LYS A 23 5.20 49.82 -24.72
CA LYS A 23 3.90 50.46 -24.88
C LYS A 23 3.45 51.00 -23.53
N THR A 24 3.14 52.28 -23.45
CA THR A 24 2.69 52.98 -22.23
C THR A 24 1.51 52.27 -21.55
N SER A 25 0.60 51.68 -22.34
CA SER A 25 -0.51 50.86 -21.84
C SER A 25 -0.08 49.61 -21.07
N LYS A 26 1.05 48.99 -21.44
CA LYS A 26 1.61 47.83 -20.72
C LYS A 26 2.22 48.27 -19.39
N LEU A 27 2.93 49.40 -19.38
CA LEU A 27 3.50 49.97 -18.15
C LEU A 27 2.40 50.30 -17.12
N VAL A 28 1.30 50.91 -17.55
CA VAL A 28 0.16 51.22 -16.65
C VAL A 28 -0.41 49.94 -16.04
N ARG A 29 -0.63 48.89 -16.85
CA ARG A 29 -1.15 47.60 -16.36
C ARG A 29 -0.19 46.91 -15.39
N ASP A 30 1.11 46.96 -15.67
CA ASP A 30 2.13 46.36 -14.81
C ASP A 30 2.18 47.09 -13.45
N VAL A 31 2.03 48.42 -13.45
CA VAL A 31 1.91 49.23 -12.23
C VAL A 31 0.65 48.86 -11.46
N GLU A 32 -0.54 48.83 -12.09
CA GLU A 32 -1.80 48.44 -11.44
C GLU A 32 -1.74 47.05 -10.80
N ARG A 33 -1.12 46.10 -11.50
CA ARG A 33 -0.89 44.74 -10.99
C ARG A 33 0.02 44.76 -9.76
N GLN A 34 1.11 45.53 -9.80
CA GLN A 34 2.00 45.70 -8.65
C GLN A 34 1.26 46.29 -7.44
N TRP A 35 0.41 47.30 -7.64
CA TRP A 35 -0.41 47.88 -6.57
C TRP A 35 -1.38 46.87 -5.96
N THR A 36 -1.95 45.99 -6.78
CA THR A 36 -2.86 44.92 -6.32
C THR A 36 -2.12 43.91 -5.45
N ILE A 37 -0.95 43.46 -5.91
CA ILE A 37 -0.09 42.53 -5.16
C ILE A 37 0.33 43.13 -3.81
N VAL A 38 0.72 44.42 -3.79
CA VAL A 38 1.09 45.10 -2.52
C VAL A 38 -0.11 45.15 -1.55
N ARG A 39 -1.32 45.41 -2.05
CA ARG A 39 -2.53 45.44 -1.23
C ARG A 39 -2.83 44.07 -0.64
N GLU A 40 -2.80 43.01 -1.46
CA GLU A 40 -3.02 41.62 -1.02
C GLU A 40 -1.97 41.18 -0.01
N ASN A 41 -0.69 41.46 -0.26
CA ASN A 41 0.40 41.16 0.67
C ASN A 41 0.22 41.88 2.02
N LYS A 42 -0.24 43.14 2.01
CA LYS A 42 -0.52 43.88 3.24
C LYS A 42 -1.66 43.24 4.03
N GLU A 43 -2.70 42.76 3.37
CA GLU A 43 -3.81 42.06 4.02
C GLU A 43 -3.38 40.71 4.59
N LEU A 44 -2.61 39.94 3.82
CA LEU A 44 -2.06 38.66 4.26
C LEU A 44 -1.19 38.84 5.52
N MET A 45 -0.31 39.84 5.54
CA MET A 45 0.52 40.15 6.71
C MET A 45 -0.30 40.55 7.94
N LYS A 46 -1.43 41.26 7.76
CA LYS A 46 -2.35 41.53 8.87
C LYS A 46 -2.96 40.24 9.44
N ARG A 47 -3.41 39.32 8.57
CA ARG A 47 -3.98 38.03 8.98
C ARG A 47 -2.94 37.13 9.67
N ILE A 48 -1.72 37.06 9.14
CA ILE A 48 -0.62 36.31 9.75
C ILE A 48 -0.29 36.88 11.13
N ASN A 49 -0.16 38.21 11.26
CA ASN A 49 0.08 38.86 12.55
C ASN A 49 -1.05 38.59 13.56
N GLN A 50 -2.30 38.57 13.10
CA GLN A 50 -3.44 38.22 13.94
C GLN A 50 -3.32 36.77 14.46
N ILE A 51 -3.03 35.80 13.57
CA ILE A 51 -2.84 34.39 13.94
C ILE A 51 -1.67 34.21 14.91
N TYR A 52 -0.55 34.90 14.66
CA TYR A 52 0.64 34.83 15.52
C TYR A 52 0.34 35.36 16.93
N ARG A 53 -0.41 36.47 17.03
CA ARG A 53 -0.84 37.05 18.31
C ARG A 53 -1.86 36.18 19.03
N THR A 54 -2.78 35.54 18.30
CA THR A 54 -3.79 34.64 18.90
C THR A 54 -3.30 33.21 19.08
N LYS A 55 -2.02 32.90 18.76
CA LYS A 55 -1.44 31.54 18.80
C LYS A 55 -2.31 30.49 18.07
N GLY A 56 -2.99 30.89 17.00
CA GLY A 56 -3.89 30.00 16.26
C GLY A 56 -5.26 29.79 16.91
N TYR A 57 -5.63 30.55 17.95
CA TYR A 57 -7.00 30.57 18.46
C TYR A 57 -7.88 31.28 17.42
N LEU A 58 -8.59 30.50 16.60
CA LEU A 58 -9.70 31.02 15.81
C LEU A 58 -10.79 31.39 16.80
N ASN A 59 -11.16 32.67 16.85
CA ASN A 59 -12.27 33.16 17.64
C ASN A 59 -13.60 32.70 17.00
N VAL A 60 -13.78 31.38 16.88
CA VAL A 60 -15.01 30.75 16.44
C VAL A 60 -15.96 30.87 17.61
N ASP A 61 -17.01 31.65 17.44
CA ASP A 61 -18.08 31.73 18.42
C ASP A 61 -18.83 30.39 18.42
N TYR A 62 -18.43 29.49 19.33
CA TYR A 62 -19.07 28.19 19.51
C TYR A 62 -20.52 28.30 20.02
N ASN A 63 -21.01 29.52 20.30
CA ASN A 63 -22.42 29.78 20.60
C ASN A 63 -23.34 29.78 19.37
N TYR A 64 -22.86 29.38 18.19
CA TYR A 64 -23.76 29.06 17.08
C TYR A 64 -24.69 27.90 17.47
N ARG A 65 -25.86 28.24 18.01
CA ARG A 65 -27.00 27.32 18.13
C ARG A 65 -27.30 26.85 16.71
N VAL A 66 -26.84 25.65 16.38
CA VAL A 66 -27.21 24.93 15.17
C VAL A 66 -28.72 25.07 15.02
N HIS A 67 -29.17 25.72 13.95
CA HIS A 67 -30.60 25.88 13.69
C HIS A 67 -31.28 24.53 13.85
N GLN A 68 -32.18 24.42 14.83
CA GLN A 68 -32.96 23.20 15.03
C GLN A 68 -33.71 22.96 13.73
N SER A 69 -33.30 21.95 12.96
CA SER A 69 -33.98 21.59 11.72
C SER A 69 -35.46 21.38 12.03
N LEU A 70 -36.37 21.85 11.18
CA LEU A 70 -37.81 21.62 11.31
C LEU A 70 -38.18 20.12 11.48
N ASN A 71 -37.29 19.23 11.02
CA ASN A 71 -37.42 17.77 11.15
C ASN A 71 -36.84 17.16 12.44
N SER A 72 -36.44 17.97 13.44
CA SER A 72 -35.88 17.47 14.70
C SER A 72 -36.91 16.62 15.47
N ALA A 73 -38.17 17.07 15.49
CA ALA A 73 -39.27 16.34 16.12
C ALA A 73 -39.56 15.00 15.42
N ALA A 74 -39.55 14.96 14.09
CA ALA A 74 -39.74 13.73 13.31
C ALA A 74 -38.58 12.74 13.52
N ARG A 75 -37.33 13.24 13.59
CA ARG A 75 -36.16 12.43 13.95
C ARG A 75 -36.28 11.90 15.38
N GLY A 76 -36.68 12.72 16.34
CA GLY A 76 -36.88 12.30 17.72
C GLY A 76 -37.94 11.19 17.85
N ARG A 77 -39.04 11.25 17.09
CA ARG A 77 -40.03 10.15 17.04
C ARG A 77 -39.43 8.86 16.49
N LYS A 78 -38.63 8.93 15.43
CA LYS A 78 -37.93 7.76 14.87
C LYS A 78 -36.91 7.18 15.87
N THR A 79 -36.14 8.03 16.55
CA THR A 79 -35.20 7.59 17.58
C THR A 79 -35.91 6.85 18.71
N ARG A 80 -37.02 7.39 19.23
CA ARG A 80 -37.82 6.71 20.26
C ARG A 80 -38.41 5.38 19.79
N ALA A 81 -38.85 5.30 18.53
CA ALA A 81 -39.34 4.06 17.96
C ALA A 81 -38.23 2.99 17.89
N ILE A 82 -37.03 3.37 17.46
CA ILE A 82 -35.85 2.50 17.44
C ILE A 82 -35.46 2.06 18.85
N GLU A 83 -35.46 2.97 19.82
CA GLU A 83 -35.19 2.64 21.23
C GLU A 83 -36.18 1.61 21.78
N TYR A 84 -37.47 1.76 21.46
CA TYR A 84 -38.49 0.79 21.87
C TYR A 84 -38.25 -0.59 21.25
N GLN A 85 -37.93 -0.64 19.95
CA GLN A 85 -37.59 -1.88 19.25
C GLN A 85 -36.32 -2.54 19.83
N ASN A 86 -35.29 -1.75 20.12
CA ASN A 86 -34.05 -2.23 20.72
C ASN A 86 -34.28 -2.77 22.14
N ARG A 87 -35.12 -2.10 22.94
CA ARG A 87 -35.49 -2.57 24.29
C ARG A 87 -36.28 -3.88 24.21
N ALA A 88 -37.19 -4.02 23.25
CA ALA A 88 -37.89 -5.27 22.99
C ALA A 88 -36.91 -6.40 22.59
N LEU A 89 -35.98 -6.15 21.67
CA LEU A 89 -34.94 -7.12 21.29
C LEU A 89 -34.05 -7.51 22.47
N LEU A 90 -33.60 -6.54 23.27
CA LEU A 90 -32.78 -6.80 24.47
C LEU A 90 -33.53 -7.71 25.45
N SER A 91 -34.81 -7.44 25.72
CA SER A 91 -35.61 -8.30 26.59
C SER A 91 -35.78 -9.73 26.04
N ARG A 92 -35.84 -9.90 24.70
CA ARG A 92 -35.86 -11.22 24.07
C ARG A 92 -34.51 -11.93 24.19
N LEU A 93 -33.40 -11.21 24.05
CA LEU A 93 -32.06 -11.76 24.23
C LEU A 93 -31.81 -12.19 25.68
N LEU A 94 -32.20 -11.37 26.66
CA LEU A 94 -32.04 -11.69 28.08
C LEU A 94 -32.89 -12.88 28.53
N ARG A 95 -34.05 -13.10 27.92
CA ARG A 95 -34.91 -14.27 28.21
C ARG A 95 -34.40 -15.56 27.55
N ARG A 96 -33.52 -15.47 26.55
CA ARG A 96 -32.93 -16.63 25.90
C ARG A 96 -31.77 -17.13 26.76
N LYS A 97 -31.86 -18.36 27.28
CA LYS A 97 -30.72 -19.00 27.94
C LYS A 97 -29.55 -19.11 26.96
N ALA A 98 -28.38 -18.65 27.38
CA ALA A 98 -27.15 -18.80 26.60
C ALA A 98 -26.89 -20.30 26.37
N THR A 99 -26.71 -20.68 25.10
CA THR A 99 -26.48 -22.09 24.71
C THR A 99 -25.03 -22.51 24.90
N VAL A 100 -24.15 -21.56 25.23
CA VAL A 100 -22.71 -21.77 25.39
C VAL A 100 -22.30 -21.14 26.73
N ASP A 101 -21.87 -21.97 27.67
CA ASP A 101 -21.23 -21.53 28.91
C ASP A 101 -19.80 -21.10 28.61
N SER A 102 -19.55 -19.80 28.56
CA SER A 102 -18.21 -19.22 28.41
C SER A 102 -17.30 -19.41 29.63
N ASN A 103 -17.81 -20.03 30.70
CA ASN A 103 -17.06 -20.41 31.91
C ASN A 103 -16.55 -21.86 31.87
N LEU A 104 -16.92 -22.65 30.86
CA LEU A 104 -16.24 -23.91 30.62
C LEU A 104 -14.78 -23.59 30.28
N PRO A 105 -13.79 -24.27 30.90
CA PRO A 105 -12.39 -24.10 30.53
C PRO A 105 -12.34 -24.35 29.03
N ARG A 106 -11.97 -23.31 28.29
CA ARG A 106 -11.72 -23.40 26.85
C ARG A 106 -10.75 -24.55 26.73
N GLU A 107 -11.19 -25.69 26.19
CA GLU A 107 -10.27 -26.75 25.80
C GLU A 107 -9.24 -26.03 24.95
N ARG A 108 -8.04 -25.85 25.51
CA ARG A 108 -6.89 -25.43 24.75
C ARG A 108 -6.73 -26.59 23.79
N LYS A 109 -7.34 -26.47 22.61
CA LYS A 109 -6.92 -27.23 21.46
C LYS A 109 -5.42 -26.98 21.44
N ILE A 110 -4.67 -27.99 21.84
CA ILE A 110 -3.24 -28.05 21.65
C ILE A 110 -3.15 -27.99 20.14
N HIS A 111 -3.04 -26.78 19.60
CA HIS A 111 -2.60 -26.60 18.24
C HIS A 111 -1.25 -27.31 18.27
N HIS A 112 -1.19 -28.51 17.69
CA HIS A 112 0.06 -29.09 17.27
C HIS A 112 0.84 -27.92 16.67
N LEU A 113 1.97 -27.56 17.31
CA LEU A 113 2.81 -26.45 16.87
C LEU A 113 3.22 -26.78 15.45
N GLN A 114 2.42 -26.39 14.47
CA GLN A 114 2.79 -26.48 13.09
C GLN A 114 3.98 -25.54 12.94
N PRO A 115 5.09 -26.01 12.37
CA PRO A 115 6.25 -25.15 12.19
C PRO A 115 5.82 -23.96 11.33
N ARG A 116 6.02 -22.75 11.84
CA ARG A 116 5.68 -21.50 11.16
C ARG A 116 6.92 -20.84 10.60
N MET A 117 6.78 -20.30 9.41
CA MET A 117 7.79 -19.48 8.76
C MET A 117 7.23 -18.08 8.52
N ALA A 118 8.05 -17.06 8.75
CA ALA A 118 7.74 -15.69 8.37
C ALA A 118 8.65 -15.25 7.22
N LEU A 119 8.06 -14.54 6.27
CA LEU A 119 8.76 -13.84 5.19
C LEU A 119 8.53 -12.35 5.35
N ASP A 120 9.58 -11.60 5.65
CA ASP A 120 9.55 -10.15 5.76
C ASP A 120 9.90 -9.54 4.39
N PHE A 121 8.98 -8.77 3.83
CA PHE A 121 9.15 -8.12 2.54
C PHE A 121 9.50 -6.64 2.70
N TRP A 122 10.44 -6.17 1.89
CA TRP A 122 10.97 -4.82 1.88
C TRP A 122 10.94 -4.26 0.47
N GLU A 123 10.46 -3.04 0.33
CA GLU A 123 10.63 -2.26 -0.90
C GLU A 123 12.04 -1.64 -0.82
N ARG A 124 12.88 -1.90 -1.83
CA ARG A 124 14.29 -1.47 -1.80
C ARG A 124 15.00 -2.01 -0.54
N THR A 125 15.57 -1.17 0.31
CA THR A 125 16.35 -1.62 1.49
C THR A 125 15.91 -1.01 2.81
N ASP A 126 14.98 -0.06 2.78
CA ASP A 126 14.68 0.84 3.90
C ASP A 126 13.20 0.83 4.29
N ARG A 127 12.29 0.41 3.39
CA ARG A 127 10.86 0.41 3.65
C ARG A 127 10.30 -1.00 3.80
N ARG A 128 9.92 -1.38 5.02
CA ARG A 128 9.21 -2.64 5.28
C ARG A 128 7.81 -2.57 4.68
N LEU A 129 7.45 -3.52 3.83
CA LEU A 129 6.13 -3.64 3.22
C LEU A 129 5.19 -4.41 4.12
N CYS A 130 5.52 -5.69 4.38
CA CYS A 130 4.68 -6.58 5.15
C CYS A 130 5.46 -7.80 5.62
N GLN A 131 4.88 -8.54 6.58
CA GLN A 131 5.38 -9.83 7.04
C GLN A 131 4.33 -10.90 6.77
N LEU A 132 4.67 -11.88 5.96
CA LEU A 132 3.78 -12.94 5.55
C LEU A 132 4.10 -14.22 6.33
N THR A 133 3.12 -14.70 7.10
CA THR A 133 3.25 -15.92 7.89
C THR A 133 2.72 -17.13 7.12
N ILE A 134 3.47 -18.22 7.11
CA ILE A 134 3.17 -19.47 6.42
C ILE A 134 3.18 -20.60 7.46
N ASP A 135 2.08 -21.35 7.53
CA ASP A 135 2.01 -22.62 8.24
C ASP A 135 2.60 -23.71 7.34
N LEU A 136 3.68 -24.37 7.78
CA LEU A 136 4.33 -25.43 7.01
C LEU A 136 3.58 -26.76 7.17
N CYS A 137 3.62 -27.59 6.14
CA CYS A 137 3.04 -28.93 6.16
C CYS A 137 3.79 -29.85 7.14
N PRO A 138 3.09 -30.79 7.78
CA PRO A 138 3.72 -31.75 8.69
C PRO A 138 4.78 -32.58 7.94
N GLY A 139 6.02 -32.57 8.41
CA GLY A 139 7.16 -33.24 7.77
C GLY A 139 8.14 -32.28 7.07
N VAL A 140 7.72 -31.05 6.76
CA VAL A 140 8.62 -30.03 6.20
C VAL A 140 9.31 -29.29 7.34
N SER A 141 10.63 -29.39 7.39
CA SER A 141 11.43 -28.66 8.38
C SER A 141 11.78 -27.25 7.87
N PHE A 142 11.98 -26.31 8.79
CA PHE A 142 12.43 -24.96 8.42
C PHE A 142 13.77 -24.99 7.68
N ASP A 143 14.66 -25.92 8.02
CA ASP A 143 16.03 -25.99 7.51
C ASP A 143 16.09 -26.61 6.09
N GLU A 144 15.10 -27.42 5.71
CA GLU A 144 14.93 -27.97 4.35
C GLU A 144 14.62 -26.87 3.32
N ILE A 145 14.03 -25.77 3.76
CA ILE A 145 13.73 -24.63 2.90
C ILE A 145 15.03 -23.84 2.68
N THR A 146 15.56 -23.83 1.46
CA THR A 146 16.81 -23.13 1.10
C THR A 146 16.66 -21.62 0.90
N LEU A 147 15.50 -21.04 1.24
CA LEU A 147 15.23 -19.60 1.15
C LEU A 147 16.02 -18.81 2.20
N GLY A 148 17.10 -18.17 1.78
CA GLY A 148 17.78 -17.14 2.57
C GLY A 148 17.16 -15.75 2.39
N ARG A 149 17.99 -14.72 2.52
CA ARG A 149 17.66 -13.35 2.11
C ARG A 149 17.82 -13.22 0.60
N GLY A 150 16.89 -12.53 -0.07
CA GLY A 150 16.95 -12.38 -1.52
C GLY A 150 16.03 -11.32 -2.07
N LYS A 151 15.82 -11.36 -3.39
CA LYS A 151 14.84 -10.54 -4.10
C LYS A 151 13.80 -11.40 -4.77
N LEU A 152 12.56 -10.93 -4.80
CA LEU A 152 11.50 -11.55 -5.59
C LEU A 152 11.91 -11.55 -7.06
N PHE A 153 11.79 -12.70 -7.71
CA PHE A 153 12.20 -12.85 -9.10
C PHE A 153 11.12 -12.30 -10.04
N ARG A 154 9.88 -12.75 -9.85
CA ARG A 154 8.73 -12.32 -10.65
C ARG A 154 7.44 -12.33 -9.83
N ILE A 155 6.51 -11.44 -10.17
CA ILE A 155 5.14 -11.46 -9.64
C ILE A 155 4.19 -11.35 -10.83
N TYR A 156 3.55 -12.47 -11.16
CA TYR A 156 2.51 -12.52 -12.19
C TYR A 156 1.20 -12.11 -11.56
N ASP A 157 0.72 -10.93 -11.95
CA ASP A 157 -0.50 -10.32 -11.43
C ASP A 157 -1.66 -11.32 -11.41
N GLY A 158 -2.27 -11.49 -10.23
CA GLY A 158 -3.40 -12.37 -9.97
C GLY A 158 -3.12 -13.85 -10.14
N THR A 159 -1.86 -14.27 -10.36
CA THR A 159 -1.52 -15.66 -10.66
C THR A 159 -0.60 -16.26 -9.60
N LEU A 160 0.66 -15.82 -9.54
CA LEU A 160 1.66 -16.38 -8.64
C LEU A 160 2.85 -15.43 -8.44
N ALA A 161 3.43 -15.46 -7.25
CA ALA A 161 4.72 -14.83 -6.94
C ALA A 161 5.82 -15.89 -6.99
N VAL A 162 6.91 -15.58 -7.69
CA VAL A 162 8.07 -16.46 -7.89
C VAL A 162 9.27 -15.91 -7.14
N ILE A 163 9.80 -16.73 -6.25
CA ILE A 163 11.08 -16.52 -5.61
C ILE A 163 12.05 -17.52 -6.20
N ARG A 164 13.15 -17.03 -6.76
CA ARG A 164 14.22 -17.90 -7.26
C ARG A 164 15.16 -18.21 -6.12
N ALA A 165 15.29 -19.49 -5.78
CA ALA A 165 16.35 -19.98 -4.93
C ALA A 165 17.54 -20.43 -5.79
N GLY A 166 18.64 -20.80 -5.14
CA GLY A 166 19.88 -21.15 -5.80
C GLY A 166 19.79 -22.42 -6.64
N TYR A 167 20.96 -23.01 -6.91
CA TYR A 167 21.03 -24.35 -7.46
C TYR A 167 20.73 -25.38 -6.37
N VAL A 168 20.13 -26.50 -6.79
CA VAL A 168 19.88 -27.65 -5.92
C VAL A 168 21.20 -28.10 -5.29
N ARG A 169 21.21 -28.33 -3.96
CA ARG A 169 22.44 -28.57 -3.19
C ARG A 169 22.82 -30.05 -3.08
N SER A 170 21.89 -30.97 -3.30
CA SER A 170 22.15 -32.41 -3.22
C SER A 170 21.33 -33.23 -4.22
N ASP A 171 21.82 -34.43 -4.55
CA ASP A 171 21.09 -35.42 -5.37
C ASP A 171 19.84 -35.96 -4.64
N GLU A 172 19.74 -35.78 -3.32
CA GLU A 172 18.58 -36.15 -2.50
C GLU A 172 17.39 -35.20 -2.73
N ASP A 173 17.65 -33.90 -2.93
CA ASP A 173 16.63 -32.91 -3.30
C ASP A 173 16.00 -33.16 -4.68
N LEU A 174 16.68 -33.94 -5.54
CA LEU A 174 16.18 -34.41 -6.83
C LEU A 174 15.35 -35.71 -6.71
N ARG A 175 15.50 -36.45 -5.61
CA ARG A 175 14.74 -37.68 -5.30
C ARG A 175 13.46 -37.41 -4.53
N ASP A 176 13.29 -36.20 -4.00
CA ASP A 176 12.04 -35.74 -3.41
C ASP A 176 10.86 -35.97 -4.37
N THR A 177 9.74 -36.46 -3.86
CA THR A 177 8.54 -36.75 -4.67
C THR A 177 7.92 -35.43 -5.15
N TYR A 178 8.29 -34.99 -6.34
CA TYR A 178 7.62 -33.90 -7.04
C TYR A 178 6.40 -34.46 -7.76
N ASP A 179 5.23 -34.19 -7.21
CA ASP A 179 3.98 -34.66 -7.76
C ASP A 179 3.25 -33.57 -8.54
N ARG A 180 2.29 -34.01 -9.34
CA ARG A 180 1.32 -33.12 -9.97
C ARG A 180 0.31 -32.70 -8.91
N LEU A 181 0.42 -31.45 -8.46
CA LEU A 181 -0.53 -30.88 -7.51
C LEU A 181 -1.81 -30.46 -8.23
N HIS A 182 -2.93 -31.03 -7.80
CA HIS A 182 -4.26 -30.68 -8.27
C HIS A 182 -4.93 -29.71 -7.29
N HIS A 183 -5.71 -28.76 -7.83
CA HIS A 183 -6.49 -27.79 -7.07
C HIS A 183 -5.68 -27.03 -6.00
N VAL A 184 -4.63 -26.34 -6.44
CA VAL A 184 -3.77 -25.56 -5.57
C VAL A 184 -4.48 -24.27 -5.18
N GLU A 185 -4.95 -24.18 -3.94
CA GLU A 185 -5.67 -23.02 -3.41
C GLU A 185 -4.81 -21.75 -3.41
N ARG A 186 -5.46 -20.58 -3.30
CA ARG A 186 -4.78 -19.30 -3.10
C ARG A 186 -3.99 -19.29 -1.77
N GLY A 187 -2.80 -18.71 -1.80
CA GLY A 187 -1.90 -18.64 -0.65
C GLY A 187 -1.21 -19.97 -0.36
N THR A 188 -1.13 -20.87 -1.33
CA THR A 188 -0.36 -22.10 -1.20
C THR A 188 1.10 -21.83 -1.51
N PHE A 189 1.99 -22.39 -0.69
CA PHE A 189 3.44 -22.26 -0.82
C PHE A 189 4.04 -23.56 -1.35
N VAL A 190 4.69 -23.50 -2.51
CA VAL A 190 5.14 -24.66 -3.28
C VAL A 190 6.61 -24.52 -3.67
N LYS A 191 7.39 -25.59 -3.55
CA LYS A 191 8.73 -25.73 -4.13
C LYS A 191 8.61 -26.40 -5.49
N GLN A 192 9.28 -25.86 -6.50
CA GLN A 192 9.36 -26.42 -7.84
C GLN A 192 10.83 -26.43 -8.27
N VAL A 193 11.27 -27.50 -8.92
CA VAL A 193 12.62 -27.58 -9.49
C VAL A 193 12.48 -27.62 -11.01
N VAL A 194 13.11 -26.66 -11.69
CA VAL A 194 13.12 -26.58 -13.16
C VAL A 194 14.55 -26.42 -13.61
N ASP A 195 15.01 -27.32 -14.48
CA ASP A 195 16.39 -27.35 -15.02
C ASP A 195 17.48 -27.30 -13.94
N GLY A 196 17.28 -28.04 -12.83
CA GLY A 196 18.23 -28.09 -11.71
C GLY A 196 18.28 -26.81 -10.86
N ARG A 197 17.32 -25.90 -11.01
CA ARG A 197 17.16 -24.69 -10.21
C ARG A 197 15.91 -24.73 -9.37
N GLU A 198 16.02 -24.27 -8.13
CA GLU A 198 14.91 -24.23 -7.19
C GLU A 198 14.11 -22.94 -7.33
N TYR A 199 12.79 -23.07 -7.40
CA TYR A 199 11.84 -21.98 -7.40
C TYR A 199 10.82 -22.20 -6.29
N PHE A 200 10.57 -21.16 -5.53
CA PHE A 200 9.52 -21.12 -4.52
C PHE A 200 8.39 -20.25 -5.03
N LEU A 201 7.19 -20.82 -5.04
CA LEU A 201 5.99 -20.22 -5.60
C LEU A 201 4.98 -19.97 -4.48
N ILE A 202 4.40 -18.77 -4.48
CA ILE A 202 3.22 -18.45 -3.66
C ILE A 202 2.07 -18.18 -4.61
N THR A 203 1.00 -18.97 -4.53
CA THR A 203 -0.17 -18.81 -5.40
C THR A 203 -1.01 -17.60 -4.99
N LEU A 204 -1.39 -16.77 -5.96
CA LEU A 204 -2.22 -15.57 -5.73
C LEU A 204 -3.69 -15.81 -6.10
N ARG A 205 -3.97 -16.93 -6.77
CA ARG A 205 -5.30 -17.47 -7.06
C ARG A 205 -5.31 -18.99 -6.92
N THR A 206 -6.49 -19.58 -6.98
CA THR A 206 -6.62 -21.03 -7.13
C THR A 206 -6.14 -21.46 -8.52
N ILE A 207 -5.21 -22.42 -8.58
CA ILE A 207 -4.64 -22.98 -9.80
C ILE A 207 -5.11 -24.42 -9.93
N GLY A 208 -5.63 -24.80 -11.11
CA GLY A 208 -6.19 -26.12 -11.33
C GLY A 208 -5.16 -27.24 -11.24
N THR A 209 -4.00 -27.06 -11.88
CA THR A 209 -2.91 -28.04 -11.88
C THR A 209 -1.56 -27.35 -11.88
N LEU A 210 -0.64 -27.81 -11.03
CA LEU A 210 0.76 -27.40 -11.04
C LEU A 210 1.63 -28.65 -11.14
N VAL A 211 2.56 -28.67 -12.09
CA VAL A 211 3.38 -29.85 -12.42
C VAL A 211 4.72 -29.73 -11.70
N ASP A 212 5.25 -30.86 -11.24
CA ASP A 212 6.55 -30.97 -10.57
C ASP A 212 6.69 -30.09 -9.33
N GLY A 213 5.61 -30.00 -8.52
CA GLY A 213 5.55 -29.14 -7.34
C GLY A 213 5.47 -29.94 -6.06
N LYS A 214 6.29 -29.59 -5.06
CA LYS A 214 6.18 -30.08 -3.69
C LYS A 214 5.49 -29.04 -2.81
N LEU A 215 4.35 -29.40 -2.23
CA LEU A 215 3.62 -28.54 -1.30
C LEU A 215 4.42 -28.36 -0.01
N LEU A 216 4.76 -27.13 0.34
CA LEU A 216 5.52 -26.83 1.55
C LEU A 216 4.66 -26.26 2.68
N GLY A 217 3.59 -25.53 2.35
CA GLY A 217 2.76 -24.91 3.36
C GLY A 217 1.65 -24.02 2.79
N ARG A 218 0.96 -23.31 3.68
CA ARG A 218 -0.12 -22.39 3.36
C ARG A 218 0.03 -21.08 4.13
N VAL A 219 -0.25 -19.97 3.46
CA VAL A 219 -0.29 -18.64 4.06
C VAL A 219 -1.42 -18.59 5.08
N VAL A 220 -1.10 -18.09 6.28
CA VAL A 220 -2.08 -17.95 7.37
C VAL A 220 -3.17 -16.95 6.95
N PRO A 221 -4.45 -17.17 7.29
CA PRO A 221 -5.54 -16.26 6.92
C PRO A 221 -5.27 -14.78 7.28
N GLY A 222 -4.67 -14.52 8.44
CA GLY A 222 -4.30 -13.16 8.88
C GLY A 222 -3.18 -12.49 8.08
N SER A 223 -2.53 -13.21 7.15
CA SER A 223 -1.54 -12.67 6.22
C SER A 223 -2.03 -12.60 4.77
N MET A 224 -3.30 -12.97 4.49
CA MET A 224 -3.84 -12.93 3.12
C MET A 224 -3.96 -11.52 2.55
N GLU A 225 -4.33 -10.53 3.36
CA GLU A 225 -4.37 -9.12 2.93
C GLU A 225 -2.96 -8.60 2.57
N LYS A 226 -1.93 -9.10 3.27
CA LYS A 226 -0.53 -8.78 2.98
C LYS A 226 -0.05 -9.44 1.68
N LEU A 227 -0.62 -10.60 1.34
CA LEU A 227 -0.38 -11.25 0.05
C LEU A 227 -1.00 -10.43 -1.10
N ASP A 228 -2.16 -9.81 -0.89
CA ASP A 228 -2.77 -8.88 -1.85
C ASP A 228 -1.91 -7.63 -2.07
N LEU A 229 -1.29 -7.11 -1.01
CA LEU A 229 -0.32 -6.03 -1.14
C LEU A 229 0.83 -6.45 -2.06
N ILE A 230 1.42 -7.64 -1.87
CA ILE A 230 2.49 -8.15 -2.75
C ILE A 230 2.00 -8.30 -4.19
N ASN A 231 0.78 -8.82 -4.39
CA ASN A 231 0.19 -8.96 -5.72
C ASN A 231 0.09 -7.62 -6.47
N SER A 232 -0.20 -6.52 -5.77
CA SER A 232 -0.31 -5.19 -6.39
C SER A 232 0.98 -4.67 -7.05
N TYR A 233 2.15 -5.21 -6.67
CA TYR A 233 3.44 -4.91 -7.29
C TYR A 233 3.71 -5.75 -8.54
N GLY A 234 2.84 -6.70 -8.85
CA GLY A 234 2.93 -7.56 -10.02
C GLY A 234 2.56 -6.87 -11.33
N SER A 235 2.90 -7.54 -12.42
CA SER A 235 2.45 -7.20 -13.75
C SER A 235 2.03 -8.45 -14.51
N LYS A 236 1.30 -8.28 -15.61
CA LYS A 236 0.89 -9.39 -16.49
C LYS A 236 2.07 -10.23 -16.99
N TYR A 237 3.23 -9.62 -17.17
CA TYR A 237 4.45 -10.27 -17.68
C TYR A 237 5.39 -10.77 -16.57
N GLY A 238 4.99 -10.65 -15.30
CA GLY A 238 5.79 -11.11 -14.17
C GLY A 238 6.87 -10.12 -13.71
N ARG A 239 7.09 -8.99 -14.40
CA ARG A 239 8.03 -7.96 -13.93
C ARG A 239 7.45 -7.25 -12.70
N CYS A 240 8.24 -7.18 -11.64
CA CYS A 240 7.90 -6.39 -10.47
C CYS A 240 7.99 -4.90 -10.81
N ARG A 241 7.00 -4.11 -10.38
CA ARG A 241 7.01 -2.64 -10.55
C ARG A 241 8.20 -2.00 -9.86
N GLU A 242 8.53 -2.54 -8.69
CA GLU A 242 9.69 -2.18 -7.89
C GLU A 242 10.41 -3.44 -7.43
N THR A 243 11.70 -3.30 -7.12
CA THR A 243 12.49 -4.39 -6.54
C THR A 243 12.05 -4.63 -5.09
N ILE A 244 11.44 -5.79 -4.87
CA ILE A 244 11.06 -6.26 -3.53
C ILE A 244 12.09 -7.26 -3.05
N TYR A 245 12.64 -6.98 -1.88
CA TYR A 245 13.52 -7.87 -1.14
C TYR A 245 12.72 -8.65 -0.12
N PHE A 246 13.20 -9.84 0.21
CA PHE A 246 12.62 -10.67 1.24
C PHE A 246 13.70 -11.16 2.18
N ASP A 247 13.32 -11.35 3.44
CA ASP A 247 14.13 -12.00 4.45
C ASP A 247 13.31 -13.08 5.15
N ARG A 248 13.94 -14.21 5.44
CA ARG A 248 13.27 -15.35 6.08
C ARG A 248 13.57 -15.34 7.56
N THR A 249 12.51 -15.31 8.37
CA THR A 249 12.59 -15.34 9.83
C THR A 249 11.80 -16.53 10.39
N LYS A 250 12.26 -17.09 11.53
CA LYS A 250 11.47 -18.05 12.30
C LYS A 250 10.36 -17.26 12.99
N ALA A 251 9.11 -17.72 12.84
CA ALA A 251 7.91 -17.07 13.38
C ALA A 251 7.56 -17.57 14.78
#